data_AF-A0A954QDB4-F1
#
_entry.id   AF-A0A954QDB4-F1
#
_cell.length_a   1.000
_cell.length_b   1.000
_cell.length_c   1.000
_cell.angle_alpha   90.00
_cell.angle_beta   90.00
_cell.angle_gamma   90.00
#
_symmetry.space_group_name_H-M   'P 1'
#
loop_
_entity.id
_entity.type
_entity.pdbx_description
1 polymer ?
#
loop_
_entity_poly.entity_id
_entity_poly.type
_entity_poly.pdbx_seq_one_letter_code
_entity_poly.pdbx_strand_id
1 'polypeptide(L)'
;IALEFFFRGFMIHGTKRQFGPYCVLVMMVPYCMIHFTKPLPETFGAIIAGVVLGLMSLKTRSIWLGAALHIAVAWSMDVAALLSR
;
A
#
# COMPACT_ATOMS: atom_id res chain seq x y z
N ILE A 1 7.55 -1.52 -7.11
CA ILE A 1 6.53 -2.04 -8.06
C ILE A 1 5.98 -3.42 -7.65
N ALA A 2 6.83 -4.43 -7.41
CA ALA A 2 6.37 -5.79 -7.04
C ALA A 2 5.39 -5.82 -5.85
N LEU A 3 5.66 -5.02 -4.81
CA LEU A 3 4.77 -4.88 -3.66
C LEU A 3 3.36 -4.39 -4.06
N GLU A 4 3.29 -3.39 -4.94
CA GLU A 4 2.02 -2.86 -5.43
C GLU A 4 1.29 -3.86 -6.32
N PHE A 5 2.03 -4.57 -7.17
CA PHE A 5 1.47 -5.66 -7.95
C PHE A 5 0.86 -6.74 -7.05
N PHE A 6 1.54 -7.14 -5.98
CA PHE A 6 1.03 -8.18 -5.08
C PHE A 6 -0.24 -7.74 -4.33
N PHE A 7 -0.19 -6.60 -3.63
CA PHE A 7 -1.31 -6.16 -2.79
C PHE A 7 -2.47 -5.57 -3.62
N ARG A 8 -2.19 -4.68 -4.58
CA ARG A 8 -3.24 -3.96 -5.33
C ARG A 8 -3.64 -4.69 -6.60
N GLY A 9 -2.69 -5.36 -7.26
CA GLY A 9 -2.96 -6.21 -8.40
C GLY A 9 -3.57 -7.55 -7.99
N PHE A 10 -2.75 -8.44 -7.47
CA PHE A 10 -3.11 -9.84 -7.20
C PHE A 10 -4.17 -9.97 -6.10
N MET A 11 -3.95 -9.42 -4.90
CA MET A 11 -4.89 -9.60 -3.79
C MET A 11 -6.22 -8.89 -4.05
N ILE A 12 -6.22 -7.58 -4.32
CA ILE A 12 -7.48 -6.86 -4.53
C ILE A 12 -8.21 -7.37 -5.76
N HIS A 13 -7.57 -7.41 -6.94
CA HIS A 13 -8.28 -7.77 -8.16
C HIS A 13 -8.51 -9.28 -8.33
N GLY A 14 -7.69 -10.13 -7.69
CA GLY A 14 -7.90 -11.57 -7.66
C GLY A 14 -8.99 -12.02 -6.69
N THR A 15 -9.29 -11.23 -5.65
CA THR A 15 -10.30 -11.59 -4.64
C THR A 15 -11.57 -10.74 -4.67
N LYS A 16 -11.63 -9.67 -5.48
CA LYS A 16 -12.82 -8.80 -5.62
C LYS A 16 -14.10 -9.53 -6.03
N ARG A 17 -14.02 -10.66 -6.73
CA ARG A 17 -15.21 -11.45 -7.12
C ARG A 17 -15.79 -12.21 -5.93
N GLN A 18 -14.96 -12.59 -4.96
CA GLN A 18 -15.38 -13.32 -3.76
C GLN A 18 -15.83 -12.37 -2.64
N PHE A 19 -15.09 -11.28 -2.42
CA PHE A 19 -15.33 -10.37 -1.29
C PHE A 19 -15.92 -9.02 -1.68
N GLY A 20 -16.14 -8.75 -2.97
CA GLY A 20 -16.61 -7.44 -3.43
C GLY A 20 -15.68 -6.31 -2.96
N PRO A 21 -16.21 -5.18 -2.48
CA PRO A 21 -15.41 -4.09 -1.91
C PRO A 21 -14.61 -4.46 -0.66
N TYR A 22 -15.02 -5.49 0.08
CA TYR A 22 -14.35 -5.93 1.31
C TYR A 22 -13.00 -6.60 1.04
N CYS A 23 -12.64 -6.90 -0.21
CA CYS A 23 -11.29 -7.38 -0.55
C CYS A 23 -10.19 -6.40 -0.11
N VAL A 24 -10.51 -5.12 0.05
CA VAL A 24 -9.59 -4.12 0.61
C VAL A 24 -9.23 -4.43 2.06
N LEU A 25 -10.20 -4.86 2.88
CA LEU A 25 -9.93 -5.25 4.27
C LEU A 25 -9.11 -6.55 4.34
N VAL A 26 -9.41 -7.51 3.46
CA VAL A 26 -8.65 -8.75 3.33
C VAL A 26 -7.19 -8.46 2.93
N MET A 27 -6.95 -7.52 2.03
CA MET A 27 -5.62 -7.07 1.63
C MET A 27 -4.90 -6.28 2.75
N MET A 28 -5.63 -5.42 3.45
CA MET A 28 -5.10 -4.54 4.48
C MET A 28 -4.44 -5.31 5.63
N VAL A 29 -4.96 -6.48 6.01
CA VAL A 29 -4.39 -7.29 7.09
C VAL A 29 -2.93 -7.69 6.82
N PRO A 30 -2.60 -8.45 5.75
CA PRO A 30 -1.20 -8.78 5.46
C PRO A 30 -0.36 -7.55 5.08
N TYR A 31 -0.98 -6.49 4.52
CA TYR A 31 -0.27 -5.24 4.28
C TYR A 31 0.16 -4.56 5.59
N CYS A 32 -0.66 -4.60 6.63
CA CYS A 32 -0.30 -4.12 7.96
C CYS A 32 0.77 -5.01 8.63
N MET A 33 0.67 -6.34 8.47
CA MET A 33 1.60 -7.30 9.07
C MET A 33 3.05 -7.07 8.64
N ILE A 34 3.31 -6.70 7.39
CA ILE A 34 4.67 -6.41 6.93
C ILE A 34 5.26 -5.12 7.55
N HIS A 35 4.44 -4.32 8.26
CA HIS A 35 4.86 -3.12 8.99
C HIS A 35 4.99 -3.35 10.50
N PHE A 36 4.87 -4.58 11.01
CA PHE A 36 4.95 -4.85 12.46
C PHE A 36 6.33 -4.61 13.06
N THR A 37 7.38 -4.64 12.24
CA THR A 37 8.75 -4.34 12.69
C THR A 37 9.10 -2.85 12.61
N LYS A 38 8.14 -2.01 12.17
CA LYS A 38 8.31 -0.56 12.02
C LYS A 38 7.81 0.18 13.26
N PRO A 39 8.25 1.43 13.48
CA PRO A 39 7.66 2.33 14.47
C PRO A 39 6.12 2.36 14.39
N LEU A 40 5.47 2.42 15.55
CA LEU A 40 4.00 2.41 15.64
C LEU A 40 3.29 3.38 14.67
N PRO A 41 3.78 4.64 14.47
CA PRO A 41 3.15 5.55 13.50
C PRO A 41 3.14 5.01 12.07
N GLU A 42 4.19 4.32 11.63
CA GLU A 42 4.25 3.70 10.30
C GLU A 42 3.28 2.51 10.21
N THR A 43 3.15 1.71 11.27
CA THR A 43 2.20 0.59 11.30
C THR A 43 0.75 1.07 11.25
N PHE A 44 0.37 2.08 12.04
CA PHE A 44 -0.97 2.68 11.95
C PHE A 44 -1.19 3.40 10.62
N GLY A 45 -0.17 4.08 10.11
CA GLY A 45 -0.16 4.68 8.78
C GLY A 45 -0.41 3.64 7.68
N ALA A 46 0.14 2.43 7.81
CA ALA A 46 -0.05 1.34 6.86
C ALA A 46 -1.51 0.86 6.79
N ILE A 47 -2.25 0.89 7.90
CA ILE A 47 -3.69 0.58 7.87
C ILE A 47 -4.43 1.60 7.00
N ILE A 48 -4.21 2.89 7.25
CA ILE A 48 -4.85 3.99 6.52
C ILE A 48 -4.46 3.94 5.03
N ALA A 49 -3.15 3.84 4.75
CA ALA A 49 -2.63 3.76 3.39
C ALA A 49 -3.12 2.52 2.65
N GLY A 50 -3.17 1.35 3.32
CA GLY A 50 -3.68 0.11 2.76
C GLY A 50 -5.15 0.23 2.33
N VAL A 51 -6.00 0.82 3.18
CA VAL A 51 -7.41 1.04 2.85
C VAL A 51 -7.59 2.05 1.73
N VAL A 52 -7.00 3.24 1.85
CA VAL A 52 -7.18 4.33 0.87
C VAL A 52 -6.66 3.91 -0.51
N LEU A 53 -5.43 3.39 -0.59
CA LEU A 53 -4.83 2.95 -1.85
C LEU A 53 -5.53 1.71 -2.40
N GLY A 54 -6.05 0.84 -1.54
CA GLY A 54 -6.83 -0.32 -1.97
C GLY A 54 -8.14 0.08 -2.64
N LEU A 55 -8.87 1.02 -2.03
CA LEU A 55 -10.09 1.59 -2.63
C LEU A 55 -9.78 2.33 -3.94
N MET A 56 -8.69 3.09 -4.00
CA MET A 56 -8.26 3.75 -5.23
C MET A 56 -7.91 2.74 -6.32
N SER A 57 -7.26 1.63 -5.98
CA SER A 57 -6.97 0.57 -6.94
C SER A 57 -8.24 -0.08 -7.47
N LEU A 58 -9.24 -0.36 -6.62
CA LEU A 58 -10.56 -0.85 -7.06
C LEU A 58 -11.25 0.11 -8.03
N LYS A 59 -11.24 1.41 -7.71
CA LYS A 59 -11.91 2.45 -8.51
C LYS A 59 -11.21 2.68 -9.86
N THR A 60 -9.89 2.76 -9.85
CA THR A 60 -9.07 3.11 -11.03
C THR A 60 -8.63 1.89 -11.84
N ARG A 61 -8.77 0.68 -11.29
CA ARG A 61 -8.26 -0.59 -11.87
C ARG A 61 -6.77 -0.51 -12.20
N SER A 62 -6.02 0.16 -11.33
CA SER A 62 -4.60 0.47 -11.53
C SER A 62 -3.81 0.29 -10.24
N ILE A 63 -2.53 -0.04 -10.38
CA ILE A 63 -1.55 -0.09 -9.28
C ILE A 63 -0.66 1.16 -9.23
N TRP A 64 -0.76 2.02 -10.25
CA TRP A 64 0.21 3.10 -10.47
C TRP A 64 0.15 4.20 -9.42
N LEU A 65 -1.03 4.45 -8.84
CA LEU A 65 -1.18 5.45 -7.79
C LEU A 65 -0.40 5.07 -6.52
N GLY A 66 -0.48 3.80 -6.10
CA GLY A 66 0.32 3.31 -4.98
C GLY A 66 1.80 3.16 -5.34
N ALA A 67 2.12 2.82 -6.59
CA ALA A 67 3.51 2.80 -7.07
C ALA A 67 4.16 4.18 -7.01
N ALA A 68 3.46 5.21 -7.47
CA ALA A 68 3.92 6.59 -7.41
C ALA A 68 4.13 7.05 -5.96
N LEU A 69 3.23 6.69 -5.04
CA LEU A 69 3.38 7.01 -3.62
C LEU A 69 4.64 6.36 -3.03
N HIS A 70 4.86 5.07 -3.26
CA HIS A 70 6.05 4.39 -2.72
C HIS A 70 7.36 4.92 -3.32
N ILE A 71 7.36 5.28 -4.61
CA ILE A 71 8.52 5.94 -5.23
C ILE A 71 8.75 7.31 -4.60
N ALA A 72 7.70 8.12 -4.41
CA ALA A 72 7.80 9.43 -3.78
C ALA A 72 8.32 9.35 -2.34
N VAL A 73 7.86 8.37 -1.55
CA VAL A 73 8.36 8.14 -0.19
C VAL A 73 9.85 7.75 -0.23
N ALA A 74 10.24 6.81 -1.09
CA ALA A 74 11.65 6.41 -1.22
C ALA A 74 12.55 7.62 -1.58
N TRP A 75 12.15 8.42 -2.57
CA TRP A 75 12.88 9.63 -2.93
C TRP A 75 12.93 10.65 -1.80
N SER A 76 11.84 10.82 -1.05
CA SER A 76 11.83 11.75 0.09
C SER A 76 12.80 11.31 1.20
N MET A 77 12.94 10.00 1.43
CA MET A 77 13.91 9.45 2.38
C MET A 77 15.34 9.66 1.91
N ASP A 78 15.63 9.42 0.62
CA ASP A 78 16.96 9.65 0.04
C ASP A 78 17.37 11.13 0.12
N VAL A 79 16.45 12.04 -0.21
CA VAL A 79 16.69 13.50 -0.10
C VAL A 79 16.92 13.91 1.36
N ALA A 80 16.09 13.43 2.29
CA ALA A 80 16.28 13.73 3.71
C ALA A 80 17.64 13.25 4.23
N ALA A 81 18.09 12.06 3.80
CA ALA A 81 19.40 11.52 4.17
C ALA A 81 20.57 12.33 3.58
N LEU A 82 20.40 12.93 2.40
CA LEU A 82 21.40 13.82 1.81
C LEU A 82 21.46 15.18 2.51
N LEU A 83 20.31 15.70 2.97
CA LEU A 83 20.21 16.96 3.71
C LEU A 83 20.62 16.84 5.18
N SER A 84 20.58 15.63 5.75
CA SER A 84 21.02 15.36 7.12
C SER A 84 22.54 15.10 7.23
N ARG A 85 23.31 15.40 6.18
CA ARG A 85 24.78 15.43 6.20
C ARG A 85 25.26 16.81 6.64
#